data_AF-A0A451B017-F1
#
_entry.id   AF-A0A451B017-F1
#
_cell.length_a   1.000
_cell.length_b   1.000
_cell.length_c   1.000
_cell.angle_alpha   90.00
_cell.angle_beta   90.00
_cell.angle_gamma   90.00
#
_symmetry.space_group_name_H-M   'P 1'
#
loop_
_entity.id
_entity.type
_entity.pdbx_description
1 polymer ?
#
loop_
_entity_poly.entity_id
_entity_poly.type
_entity_poly.pdbx_seq_one_letter_code
_entity_poly.pdbx_strand_id
1 'polypeptide(L)' 'ETEKAAMILKRLLVKRFGPLGEATRKRLELATLEQLDLWTDRILDAPTVEAVFEGH' A
#
# COMPACT_ATOMS: atom_id res chain seq x y z
N GLU A 1 0.53 -10.82 -11.59
CA GLU A 1 -0.33 -9.63 -11.41
C GLU A 1 -0.17 -8.97 -10.03
N THR A 2 -0.50 -9.66 -8.93
CA THR A 2 -0.38 -9.11 -7.55
C THR A 2 1.02 -8.61 -7.20
N GLU A 3 2.08 -9.34 -7.54
CA GLU A 3 3.46 -8.95 -7.21
C GLU A 3 3.87 -7.61 -7.84
N LYS A 4 3.47 -7.38 -9.11
CA LYS A 4 3.72 -6.10 -9.80
C LYS A 4 2.94 -4.96 -9.15
N ALA A 5 1.67 -5.18 -8.83
CA ALA A 5 0.83 -4.20 -8.15
C ALA A 5 1.39 -3.84 -6.77
N ALA A 6 1.82 -4.83 -5.99
CA ALA A 6 2.45 -4.63 -4.69
C ALA A 6 3.74 -3.82 -4.80
N MET A 7 4.57 -4.08 -5.82
CA MET A 7 5.79 -3.31 -6.06
C MET A 7 5.51 -1.85 -6.40
N ILE A 8 4.50 -1.59 -7.24
CA ILE A 8 4.08 -0.23 -7.61
C ILE A 8 3.57 0.51 -6.37
N LEU A 9 2.66 -0.10 -5.62
CA LEU A 9 2.07 0.49 -4.43
C LEU A 9 3.14 0.78 -3.37
N LYS A 10 4.09 -0.15 -3.14
CA LYS A 10 5.25 0.07 -2.27
C LYS A 10 6.03 1.33 -2.67
N ARG A 11 6.24 1.54 -3.97
CA ARG A 11 7.00 2.69 -4.48
C ARG A 11 6.23 4.00 -4.30
N LEU A 12 4.91 3.98 -4.51
CA LEU A 12 4.04 5.14 -4.26
C LEU A 12 4.00 5.51 -2.78
N LEU A 13 3.83 4.50 -1.92
CA LEU A 13 3.85 4.63 -0.46
C LEU A 13 5.18 5.23 0.02
N VAL A 14 6.31 4.73 -0.49
CA VAL A 14 7.63 5.31 -0.16
C VAL A 14 7.76 6.75 -0.62
N LYS A 15 7.22 7.08 -1.80
CA LYS A 15 7.32 8.43 -2.37
C LYS A 15 6.43 9.45 -1.64
N ARG A 16 5.26 9.02 -1.14
CA ARG A 16 4.28 9.89 -0.50
C ARG A 16 4.47 9.99 1.01
N PHE A 17 4.75 8.87 1.67
CA PHE A 17 4.85 8.79 3.14
C PHE A 17 6.29 8.57 3.64
N GLY A 18 7.24 8.26 2.77
CA GLY A 18 8.62 7.98 3.16
C GLY A 18 8.87 6.50 3.48
N PRO A 19 9.98 6.17 4.15
CA PRO A 19 10.44 4.78 4.30
C PRO A 19 9.39 3.90 4.97
N LEU A 20 8.95 2.86 4.26
CA LEU A 20 7.99 1.90 4.78
C LEU A 20 8.65 0.95 5.78
N GLY A 21 7.99 0.81 6.94
CA GLY A 21 8.33 -0.17 7.95
C GLY A 21 8.12 -1.61 7.47
N GLU A 22 8.70 -2.56 8.21
CA GLU A 22 8.59 -4.00 7.90
C GLU A 22 7.15 -4.49 7.91
N ALA A 23 6.32 -3.99 8.84
CA ALA A 23 4.90 -4.34 8.92
C ALA A 23 4.15 -4.04 7.61
N THR A 24 4.42 -2.88 7.01
CA THR A 24 3.80 -2.48 5.74
C THR A 24 4.24 -3.36 4.57
N ARG A 25 5.51 -3.78 4.55
CA ARG A 25 6.05 -4.68 3.51
C ARG A 25 5.41 -6.05 3.59
N LYS A 26 5.32 -6.63 4.80
CA LYS A 26 4.60 -7.91 5.00
C LYS A 26 3.13 -7.81 4.60
N ARG A 27 2.48 -6.67 4.87
CA ARG A 27 1.09 -6.43 4.46
C ARG A 27 0.95 -6.44 2.94
N LEU A 28 1.86 -5.77 2.23
CA LEU A 28 1.91 -5.76 0.75
C LEU A 28 2.13 -7.15 0.16
N GLU A 29 2.94 -8.00 0.81
CA GLU A 29 3.21 -9.38 0.37
C GLU A 29 2.03 -10.33 0.59
N LEU A 30 1.25 -10.12 1.66
CA LEU A 30 0.06 -10.91 1.98
C LEU A 30 -1.22 -10.34 1.36
N ALA A 31 -1.16 -9.17 0.71
CA ALA A 31 -2.30 -8.50 0.15
C ALA A 31 -2.84 -9.20 -1.09
N THR A 32 -4.16 -9.21 -1.20
CA THR A 32 -4.84 -9.64 -2.42
C THR A 32 -4.87 -8.52 -3.47
N LEU A 33 -5.16 -8.88 -4.71
CA LEU A 33 -5.22 -7.94 -5.84
C LEU A 33 -6.24 -6.82 -5.59
N GLU A 34 -7.39 -7.15 -4.99
CA GLU A 34 -8.43 -6.20 -4.60
C GLU A 34 -7.95 -5.21 -3.52
N GLN A 35 -7.19 -5.68 -2.53
CA GLN A 35 -6.61 -4.80 -1.50
C GLN A 35 -5.59 -3.83 -2.10
N LEU A 36 -4.74 -4.32 -3.00
CA LEU A 36 -3.74 -3.49 -3.68
C LEU A 36 -4.41 -2.41 -4.52
N ASP A 37 -5.50 -2.73 -5.21
CA ASP A 37 -6.30 -1.77 -5.99
C ASP A 37 -6.93 -0.71 -5.08
N LEU A 38 -7.61 -1.13 -4.01
CA LEU A 38 -8.21 -0.23 -3.03
C LEU A 38 -7.18 0.71 -2.38
N TRP A 39 -6.03 0.17 -1.97
CA TRP A 39 -4.95 0.97 -1.40
C TRP A 39 -4.34 1.95 -2.40
N THR A 40 -4.37 1.64 -3.70
CA THR A 40 -3.91 2.53 -4.77
C THR A 40 -4.88 3.70 -5.01
N ASP A 41 -6.17 3.53 -4.75
CA ASP A 41 -7.11 4.66 -4.75
C ASP A 41 -6.98 5.45 -3.44
N ARG A 42 -6.91 4.76 -2.30
CA ARG A 42 -6.75 5.40 -0.98
C ARG A 42 -5.46 6.17 -0.82
N ILE A 43 -4.37 5.75 -1.46
CA ILE A 43 -3.12 6.54 -1.50
C ILE A 43 -3.24 7.82 -2.33
N LEU A 44 -4.41 8.23 -2.80
CA LEU A 44 -4.63 9.58 -3.31
C LEU A 44 -5.31 10.47 -2.26
N ASP A 45 -6.19 9.91 -1.44
CA ASP A 45 -6.99 10.63 -0.44
C ASP A 45 -6.38 10.60 0.98
N ALA A 46 -5.80 9.46 1.38
CA ALA A 46 -5.40 9.19 2.76
C ALA A 46 -4.24 10.08 3.27
N PRO A 47 -4.39 10.78 4.41
CA PRO A 47 -3.36 11.67 4.93
C PRO A 47 -2.12 10.93 5.46
N THR A 48 -2.27 9.64 5.82
CA THR A 48 -1.18 8.82 6.37
C THR A 48 -1.16 7.43 5.75
N VAL A 49 -0.01 6.77 5.87
CA VAL A 49 0.15 5.37 5.44
C VAL A 49 -0.85 4.45 6.15
N GLU A 50 -1.13 4.70 7.43
CA GLU A 50 -2.09 3.91 8.21
C GLU A 50 -3.51 4.04 7.68
N ALA A 51 -3.92 5.25 7.30
CA ALA A 51 -5.23 5.50 6.70
C ALA A 51 -5.42 4.82 5.33
N VAL A 52 -4.34 4.56 4.58
CA VAL A 52 -4.41 3.74 3.36
C VAL A 52 -4.81 2.30 3.69
N PHE A 53 -4.29 1.77 4.80
CA PHE A 53 -4.51 0.39 5.25
C PHE A 53 -5.73 0.24 6.17
N GLU A 54 -6.43 1.33 6.49
CA GLU A 54 -7.59 1.30 7.39
C GLU A 54 -8.77 0.55 6.74
N GLY A 55 -9.38 -0.38 7.48
CA GLY A 55 -10.49 -1.22 7.01
C GLY A 55 -10.10 -2.59 6.43
N HIS A 56 -8.83 -3.01 6.57
CA HIS A 56 -8.30 -4.29 6.08
C HIS A 56 -7.42 -5.07 7.07
#